data_AF-A0A8C4H2F3-F1
#
_entry.id   AF-A0A8C4H2F3-F1
#
_cell.length_a   1.000
_cell.length_b   1.000
_cell.length_c   1.000
_cell.angle_alpha   90.00
_cell.angle_beta   90.00
_cell.angle_gamma   90.00
#
_symmetry.space_group_name_H-M   'P 1'
#
loop_
_entity.id
_entity.type
_entity.pdbx_description
1 polymer ?
#
loop_
_entity_poly.entity_id
_entity_poly.type
_entity_poly.pdbx_seq_one_letter_code
_entity_poly.pdbx_strand_id
1 'polypeptide(L)'
;MNSSTKAKRIEVYGQKSNQLVPNVDQEKEKIVVPKLYPNSYLFAKWGDDLPQKEQKKAEALFQIYGYNVFLSNQLPLDRELPDTRDNRCLTKNYPKDLPTVSVVLIYINEALSVIKRAIRSIITHTPKHLLREIILVDDYSTYNDLGKPLDDYIVQIHKERPGLIKKVRHKKQMGLSQSRNSGWERATADVVVILDAHIEATEGWTEPLLARIKADRTVVVSPVFDKVHFDDLHVERYNPSSHGFDWALWCMYESFSPEWFKMVDESQPGRSPSVMGIFAANRDFLGEIGGLDGGMTVYGGENVELGIRVSSQICYVIRI
;
A
#
# COMPACT_ATOMS: atom_id res chain seq x y z
N MET A 1 -84.39 13.71 10.88
CA MET A 1 -83.33 13.83 11.90
C MET A 1 -83.82 13.16 13.17
N ASN A 2 -83.43 11.91 13.37
CA ASN A 2 -83.72 10.99 14.48
C ASN A 2 -82.84 9.75 14.18
N SER A 3 -82.24 8.99 15.09
CA SER A 3 -82.06 9.06 16.53
C SER A 3 -81.04 7.96 16.89
N SER A 4 -80.37 8.11 18.05
CA SER A 4 -79.96 7.04 18.98
C SER A 4 -78.86 6.01 18.61
N THR A 5 -77.67 6.26 19.18
CA THR A 5 -76.84 5.38 20.03
C THR A 5 -77.28 3.92 20.33
N LYS A 6 -76.39 2.93 20.16
CA LYS A 6 -75.52 2.26 21.17
C LYS A 6 -75.12 0.80 20.79
N ALA A 7 -73.81 0.52 20.89
CA ALA A 7 -73.06 -0.73 21.17
C ALA A 7 -73.65 -2.15 20.90
N LYS A 8 -72.86 -3.03 20.25
CA LYS A 8 -72.42 -4.36 20.77
C LYS A 8 -71.51 -5.14 19.78
N ARG A 9 -70.71 -6.03 20.38
CA ARG A 9 -69.67 -6.96 19.87
C ARG A 9 -70.28 -8.34 19.54
N ILE A 10 -69.94 -9.00 18.42
CA ILE A 10 -70.10 -10.47 18.19
C ILE A 10 -69.00 -11.00 17.23
N GLU A 11 -68.59 -12.24 17.49
CA GLU A 11 -67.49 -13.07 16.97
C GLU A 11 -67.72 -13.82 15.63
N VAL A 12 -66.59 -14.10 14.94
CA VAL A 12 -66.11 -15.34 14.26
C VAL A 12 -67.05 -16.18 13.36
N TYR A 13 -66.60 -16.50 12.12
CA TYR A 13 -66.45 -17.88 11.57
C TYR A 13 -65.84 -17.90 10.14
N GLY A 14 -64.94 -18.85 9.86
CA GLY A 14 -64.91 -19.56 8.55
C GLY A 14 -63.69 -19.44 7.61
N GLN A 15 -62.69 -20.28 7.86
CA GLN A 15 -61.66 -20.89 6.99
C GLN A 15 -61.62 -20.57 5.47
N LYS A 16 -60.41 -20.26 4.96
CA LYS A 16 -59.95 -20.65 3.61
C LYS A 16 -58.53 -21.21 3.66
N SER A 17 -58.38 -22.41 3.10
CA SER A 17 -57.15 -23.16 2.92
C SER A 17 -56.30 -22.60 1.77
N ASN A 18 -55.03 -22.26 2.06
CA ASN A 18 -54.00 -22.08 1.04
C ASN A 18 -53.00 -23.24 1.15
N GLN A 19 -52.84 -23.96 0.04
CA GLN A 19 -51.83 -25.01 -0.13
C GLN A 19 -50.45 -24.36 -0.22
N LEU A 20 -49.53 -24.86 0.61
CA LEU A 20 -48.11 -24.55 0.62
C LEU A 20 -47.41 -25.29 -0.53
N VAL A 21 -46.70 -24.55 -1.38
CA VAL A 21 -45.61 -25.10 -2.20
C VAL A 21 -44.32 -24.83 -1.42
N PRO A 22 -43.53 -25.83 -1.02
CA PRO A 22 -42.24 -25.58 -0.39
C PRO A 22 -41.22 -25.23 -1.46
N ASN A 23 -40.70 -24.01 -1.40
CA ASN A 23 -39.47 -23.63 -2.08
C ASN A 23 -38.31 -24.23 -1.26
N VAL A 24 -37.64 -25.25 -1.81
CA VAL A 24 -36.47 -25.86 -1.18
C VAL A 24 -35.27 -25.00 -1.54
N ASP A 25 -34.98 -24.01 -0.71
CA ASP A 25 -33.66 -23.40 -0.67
C ASP A 25 -32.71 -24.46 -0.09
N GLN A 26 -31.97 -25.13 -0.97
CA GLN A 26 -30.86 -25.99 -0.58
C GLN A 26 -29.75 -25.12 0.01
N GLU A 27 -29.81 -24.87 1.32
CA GLU A 27 -28.62 -24.48 2.09
C GLU A 27 -27.58 -25.59 1.90
N LYS A 28 -26.57 -25.33 1.07
CA LYS A 28 -25.39 -26.19 0.98
C LYS A 28 -24.79 -26.30 2.38
N GLU A 29 -24.78 -27.50 2.95
CA GLU A 29 -24.05 -27.78 4.20
C GLU A 29 -22.63 -27.23 4.08
N LYS A 30 -22.31 -26.20 4.88
CA LYS A 30 -20.93 -25.70 4.97
C LYS A 30 -20.10 -26.82 5.59
N ILE A 31 -19.26 -27.45 4.78
CA ILE A 31 -18.27 -28.42 5.25
C ILE A 31 -17.39 -27.71 6.27
N VAL A 32 -17.55 -28.05 7.54
CA VAL A 32 -16.74 -27.48 8.63
C VAL A 32 -15.37 -28.16 8.59
N VAL A 33 -14.37 -27.47 8.04
CA VAL A 33 -12.99 -27.96 8.05
C VAL A 33 -12.37 -27.64 9.42
N PRO A 34 -11.80 -28.63 10.15
CA PRO A 34 -11.15 -28.34 11.42
C PRO A 34 -9.96 -27.38 11.25
N LYS A 35 -9.93 -26.31 12.07
CA LYS A 35 -8.78 -25.40 12.15
C LYS A 35 -7.62 -26.09 12.87
N LEU A 36 -6.53 -26.36 12.15
CA LEU A 36 -5.32 -26.96 12.70
C LEU A 36 -4.54 -25.99 13.59
N TYR A 37 -4.68 -24.68 13.34
CA TYR A 37 -4.00 -23.60 14.05
C TYR A 37 -5.01 -22.58 14.61
N PRO A 38 -5.81 -22.95 15.64
CA PRO A 38 -6.90 -22.10 16.14
C PRO A 38 -6.42 -20.78 16.77
N ASN A 39 -5.15 -20.69 17.17
CA ASN A 39 -4.56 -19.49 17.80
C ASN A 39 -3.71 -18.65 16.83
N SER A 40 -3.60 -19.04 15.57
CA SER A 40 -2.83 -18.25 14.59
C SER A 40 -3.62 -17.01 14.18
N TYR A 41 -2.95 -15.86 14.20
CA TYR A 41 -3.51 -14.59 13.73
C TYR A 41 -3.93 -14.64 12.27
N LEU A 42 -3.24 -15.44 11.45
CA LEU A 42 -3.55 -15.62 10.03
C LEU A 42 -4.97 -16.15 9.81
N PHE A 43 -5.38 -17.15 10.61
CA PHE A 43 -6.67 -17.82 10.44
C PHE A 43 -7.79 -17.23 11.29
N ALA A 44 -7.58 -16.04 11.88
CA ALA A 44 -8.58 -15.37 12.70
C ALA A 44 -9.81 -14.95 11.87
N LYS A 45 -9.60 -14.50 10.63
CA LYS A 45 -10.65 -14.00 9.73
C LYS A 45 -10.62 -14.62 8.33
N TRP A 46 -9.63 -15.45 8.02
CA TRP A 46 -9.41 -16.01 6.69
C TRP A 46 -9.11 -17.52 6.75
N GLY A 47 -9.45 -18.24 5.67
CA GLY A 47 -9.03 -19.64 5.47
C GLY A 47 -9.84 -20.72 6.19
N ASP A 48 -11.10 -20.44 6.55
CA ASP A 48 -12.01 -21.37 7.25
C ASP A 48 -12.29 -22.66 6.46
N ASP A 49 -12.18 -22.60 5.13
CA ASP A 49 -12.45 -23.69 4.18
C ASP A 49 -11.18 -24.39 3.69
N LEU A 50 -10.00 -23.97 4.13
CA LEU A 50 -8.73 -24.53 3.65
C LEU A 50 -8.50 -25.96 4.16
N PRO A 51 -8.18 -26.93 3.29
CA PRO A 51 -7.75 -28.26 3.71
C PRO A 51 -6.55 -28.21 4.65
N GLN A 52 -6.42 -29.18 5.54
CA GLN A 52 -5.32 -29.24 6.53
C GLN A 52 -3.92 -29.08 5.91
N LYS A 53 -3.69 -29.64 4.71
CA LYS A 53 -2.41 -29.53 4.01
C LYS A 53 -2.10 -28.08 3.60
N GLU A 54 -3.12 -27.32 3.23
CA GLU A 54 -2.98 -25.91 2.85
C GLU A 54 -2.85 -25.02 4.06
N GLN A 55 -3.59 -25.28 5.14
CA GLN A 55 -3.39 -24.60 6.42
C GLN A 55 -1.92 -24.73 6.89
N LYS A 56 -1.32 -25.93 6.83
CA LYS A 56 0.11 -26.13 7.16
C LYS A 56 1.05 -25.28 6.31
N LYS A 57 0.78 -25.18 5.01
CA LYS A 57 1.59 -24.37 4.09
C LYS A 57 1.43 -22.87 4.34
N ALA A 58 0.19 -22.42 4.51
CA ALA A 58 -0.12 -21.02 4.77
C ALA A 58 0.48 -20.56 6.10
N GLU A 59 0.35 -21.35 7.16
CA GLU A 59 0.97 -21.07 8.46
C GLU A 59 2.49 -21.03 8.36
N ALA A 60 3.13 -22.02 7.71
CA ALA A 60 4.59 -22.04 7.56
C ALA A 60 5.12 -20.81 6.82
N LEU A 61 4.42 -20.35 5.78
CA LEU A 61 4.77 -19.13 5.06
C LEU A 61 4.54 -17.88 5.92
N PHE A 62 3.42 -17.81 6.66
CA PHE A 62 3.13 -16.69 7.55
C PHE A 62 4.17 -16.54 8.66
N GLN A 63 4.67 -17.64 9.22
CA GLN A 63 5.75 -17.59 10.21
C GLN A 63 7.09 -17.09 9.64
N ILE A 64 7.31 -17.23 8.33
CA ILE A 64 8.53 -16.74 7.66
C ILE A 64 8.41 -15.25 7.32
N TYR A 65 7.28 -14.84 6.75
CA TYR A 65 7.12 -13.52 6.12
C TYR A 65 6.30 -12.53 6.96
N GLY A 66 5.52 -13.00 7.93
CA GLY A 66 4.65 -12.17 8.78
C GLY A 66 3.32 -11.76 8.14
N TYR A 67 3.02 -12.24 6.93
CA TYR A 67 1.76 -12.00 6.21
C TYR A 67 1.45 -13.16 5.24
N ASN A 68 0.25 -13.18 4.64
CA ASN A 68 -0.30 -14.31 3.90
C ASN A 68 0.29 -14.48 2.49
N VAL A 69 1.54 -14.95 2.43
CA VAL A 69 2.21 -15.27 1.17
C VAL A 69 1.52 -16.42 0.43
N PHE A 70 0.85 -17.33 1.13
CA PHE A 70 0.12 -18.43 0.49
C PHE A 70 -1.01 -17.90 -0.41
N LEU A 71 -1.79 -16.93 0.08
CA LEU A 71 -2.79 -16.24 -0.73
C LEU A 71 -2.11 -15.37 -1.81
N SER A 72 -1.07 -14.62 -1.44
CA SER A 72 -0.33 -13.78 -2.37
C SER A 72 0.16 -14.55 -3.61
N ASN A 73 0.63 -15.78 -3.43
CA ASN A 73 1.11 -16.63 -4.53
C ASN A 73 0.01 -17.04 -5.53
N GLN A 74 -1.26 -16.93 -5.15
CA GLN A 74 -2.41 -17.31 -5.96
C GLN A 74 -3.09 -16.11 -6.62
N LEU A 75 -2.80 -14.90 -6.14
CA LEU A 75 -3.34 -13.68 -6.71
C LEU A 75 -2.59 -13.29 -7.99
N PRO A 76 -3.28 -12.74 -9.00
CA PRO A 76 -2.63 -12.12 -10.15
C PRO A 76 -1.63 -11.04 -9.73
N LEU A 77 -0.56 -10.87 -10.52
CA LEU A 77 0.43 -9.79 -10.30
C LEU A 77 -0.13 -8.40 -10.66
N ASP A 78 -1.24 -8.37 -11.38
CA ASP A 78 -1.97 -7.22 -11.88
C ASP A 78 -3.43 -7.25 -11.39
N ARG A 79 -3.64 -7.76 -10.17
CA ARG A 79 -4.98 -7.78 -9.56
C ARG A 79 -5.57 -6.37 -9.52
N GLU A 80 -6.88 -6.28 -9.72
CA GLU A 80 -7.59 -5.00 -9.59
C GLU A 80 -7.62 -4.56 -8.11
N LEU A 81 -7.42 -3.26 -7.91
CA LEU A 81 -7.51 -2.62 -6.60
C LEU A 81 -8.71 -1.67 -6.57
N PRO A 82 -9.40 -1.54 -5.42
CA PRO A 82 -10.43 -0.54 -5.28
C PRO A 82 -9.83 0.87 -5.41
N ASP A 83 -10.49 1.76 -6.14
CA ASP A 83 -10.16 3.18 -6.12
C ASP A 83 -10.70 3.81 -4.84
N THR A 84 -9.80 4.07 -3.91
CA THR A 84 -10.09 4.57 -2.56
C THR A 84 -9.99 6.09 -2.46
N ARG A 85 -9.69 6.78 -3.57
CA ARG A 85 -9.47 8.23 -3.60
C ARG A 85 -10.75 9.01 -3.35
N ASP A 86 -10.58 10.24 -2.87
CA ASP A 86 -11.68 11.21 -2.89
C ASP A 86 -12.02 11.56 -4.36
N ASN A 87 -13.30 11.67 -4.70
CA ASN A 87 -13.75 11.96 -6.07
C ASN A 87 -13.11 13.24 -6.66
N ARG A 88 -12.70 14.20 -5.82
CA ARG A 88 -12.00 15.41 -6.25
C ARG A 88 -10.59 15.13 -6.76
N CYS A 89 -9.96 14.01 -6.37
CA CYS A 89 -8.68 13.59 -6.94
C CYS A 89 -8.82 13.25 -8.43
N LEU A 90 -9.95 12.63 -8.81
CA LEU A 90 -10.24 12.19 -10.18
C LEU A 90 -10.46 13.35 -11.16
N THR A 91 -10.83 14.52 -10.64
CA THR A 91 -11.08 15.72 -11.46
C THR A 91 -9.85 16.62 -11.57
N LYS A 92 -8.75 16.29 -10.91
CA LYS A 92 -7.50 17.07 -10.99
C LYS A 92 -6.81 16.86 -12.32
N ASN A 93 -6.39 17.98 -12.90
CA ASN A 93 -5.55 17.99 -14.09
C ASN A 93 -4.13 18.38 -13.69
N TYR A 94 -3.17 17.55 -14.07
CA TYR A 94 -1.74 17.80 -13.84
C TYR A 94 -1.07 18.32 -15.12
N PRO A 95 0.02 19.11 -15.01
CA PRO A 95 0.81 19.50 -16.16
C PRO A 95 1.28 18.28 -16.97
N LYS A 96 1.44 18.41 -18.29
CA LYS A 96 1.93 17.31 -19.13
C LYS A 96 3.45 17.13 -19.05
N ASP A 97 4.16 18.19 -18.69
CA ASP A 97 5.62 18.27 -18.63
C ASP A 97 6.14 17.96 -17.21
N LEU A 98 5.67 16.87 -16.61
CA LEU A 98 6.12 16.44 -15.29
C LEU A 98 7.56 15.89 -15.34
N PRO A 99 8.33 16.03 -14.24
CA PRO A 99 9.66 15.44 -14.13
C PRO A 99 9.61 13.92 -14.25
N THR A 100 10.68 13.31 -14.75
CA THR A 100 10.81 11.85 -14.78
C THR A 100 11.09 11.28 -13.39
N VAL A 101 10.74 10.01 -13.17
CA VAL A 101 10.85 9.34 -11.88
C VAL A 101 11.68 8.06 -11.94
N SER A 102 12.57 7.90 -10.96
CA SER A 102 13.24 6.65 -10.59
C SER A 102 12.57 6.11 -9.34
N VAL A 103 11.99 4.91 -9.42
CA VAL A 103 11.36 4.26 -8.26
C VAL A 103 12.36 3.30 -7.62
N VAL A 104 12.61 3.43 -6.33
CA VAL A 104 13.54 2.59 -5.55
C VAL A 104 12.71 1.66 -4.68
N LEU A 105 12.90 0.35 -4.83
CA LEU A 105 12.35 -0.69 -3.97
C LEU A 105 13.48 -1.33 -3.18
N ILE A 106 13.39 -1.29 -1.86
CA ILE A 106 14.38 -1.89 -0.96
C ILE A 106 13.79 -3.15 -0.37
N TYR A 107 14.58 -4.22 -0.34
CA TYR A 107 14.12 -5.49 0.21
C TYR A 107 15.23 -6.27 0.90
N ILE A 108 14.82 -7.02 1.91
CA ILE A 108 15.56 -8.13 2.48
C ILE A 108 14.58 -9.29 2.59
N ASN A 109 14.90 -10.42 1.96
CA ASN A 109 14.14 -11.66 2.16
C ASN A 109 12.63 -11.56 1.83
N GLU A 110 12.24 -10.66 0.91
CA GLU A 110 10.84 -10.41 0.55
C GLU A 110 10.20 -11.58 -0.22
N ALA A 111 8.88 -11.76 -0.08
CA ALA A 111 8.18 -12.79 -0.84
C ALA A 111 8.18 -12.50 -2.35
N LEU A 112 8.50 -13.52 -3.16
CA LEU A 112 8.63 -13.38 -4.61
C LEU A 112 7.35 -12.85 -5.28
N SER A 113 6.17 -13.33 -4.87
CA SER A 113 4.89 -12.87 -5.43
C SER A 113 4.63 -11.39 -5.10
N VAL A 114 5.02 -10.94 -3.92
CA VAL A 114 4.82 -9.57 -3.43
C VAL A 114 5.70 -8.58 -4.18
N ILE A 115 7.02 -8.81 -4.25
CA ILE A 115 7.92 -7.91 -4.98
C ILE A 115 7.59 -7.87 -6.49
N LYS A 116 7.15 -9.00 -7.07
CA LYS A 116 6.69 -9.04 -8.47
C LYS A 116 5.44 -8.18 -8.67
N ARG A 117 4.51 -8.18 -7.72
CA ARG A 117 3.29 -7.37 -7.75
C ARG A 117 3.58 -5.89 -7.56
N ALA A 118 4.52 -5.54 -6.68
CA ALA A 118 5.01 -4.17 -6.53
C ALA A 118 5.60 -3.66 -7.86
N ILE A 119 6.50 -4.42 -8.48
CA ILE A 119 7.08 -4.06 -9.78
C ILE A 119 6.00 -3.94 -10.87
N ARG A 120 5.07 -4.90 -10.94
CA ARG A 120 4.01 -4.90 -11.95
C ARG A 120 3.08 -3.69 -11.79
N SER A 121 2.61 -3.42 -10.57
CA SER A 121 1.71 -2.29 -10.30
C SER A 121 2.37 -0.95 -10.65
N ILE A 122 3.66 -0.75 -10.30
CA ILE A 122 4.41 0.46 -10.69
C ILE A 122 4.47 0.60 -12.23
N ILE A 123 4.77 -0.48 -12.95
CA ILE A 123 4.85 -0.44 -14.42
C ILE A 123 3.49 -0.14 -15.04
N THR A 124 2.42 -0.73 -14.52
CA THR A 124 1.06 -0.59 -15.03
C THR A 124 0.48 0.80 -14.76
N HIS A 125 0.66 1.32 -13.55
CA HIS A 125 -0.02 2.52 -13.07
C HIS A 125 0.84 3.79 -13.11
N THR A 126 2.03 3.73 -13.72
CA THR A 126 2.87 4.91 -13.97
C THR A 126 2.94 5.21 -15.47
N PRO A 127 2.63 6.45 -15.92
CA PRO A 127 2.75 6.81 -17.32
C PRO A 127 4.14 6.52 -17.88
N LYS A 128 4.21 5.84 -19.05
CA LYS A 128 5.47 5.34 -19.64
C LYS A 128 6.55 6.42 -19.82
N HIS A 129 6.16 7.66 -20.10
CA HIS A 129 7.08 8.78 -20.31
C HIS A 129 7.65 9.36 -19.00
N LEU A 130 7.00 9.10 -17.86
CA LEU A 130 7.47 9.53 -16.54
C LEU A 130 8.39 8.48 -15.91
N LEU A 131 8.05 7.19 -16.02
CA LEU A 131 8.85 6.12 -15.42
C LEU A 131 10.16 5.90 -16.17
N ARG A 132 11.26 6.43 -15.64
CA ARG A 132 12.61 6.25 -16.16
C ARG A 132 13.13 4.85 -15.86
N GLU A 133 12.99 4.41 -14.61
CA GLU A 133 13.59 3.17 -14.11
C GLU A 133 12.97 2.74 -12.78
N ILE A 134 13.12 1.44 -12.48
CA ILE A 134 12.87 0.86 -11.16
C ILE A 134 14.20 0.27 -10.67
N ILE A 135 14.63 0.66 -9.47
CA ILE A 135 15.89 0.25 -8.86
C ILE A 135 15.56 -0.66 -7.69
N LEU A 136 15.93 -1.93 -7.82
CA LEU A 136 15.78 -2.93 -6.78
C LEU A 136 17.06 -3.00 -5.96
N VAL A 137 16.97 -2.65 -4.67
CA VAL A 137 18.09 -2.67 -3.72
C VAL A 137 17.92 -3.87 -2.79
N ASP A 138 18.77 -4.87 -2.99
CA ASP A 138 18.85 -6.08 -2.17
C ASP A 138 19.81 -5.85 -1.01
N ASP A 139 19.26 -5.68 0.20
CA ASP A 139 20.04 -5.52 1.43
C ASP A 139 20.47 -6.86 2.02
N TYR A 140 21.17 -7.64 1.19
CA TYR A 140 21.78 -8.93 1.55
C TYR A 140 20.77 -10.06 1.87
N SER A 141 19.78 -10.25 1.01
CA SER A 141 18.84 -11.38 1.10
C SER A 141 19.56 -12.73 1.04
N THR A 142 19.15 -13.63 1.93
CA THR A 142 19.70 -14.98 2.12
C THR A 142 18.72 -16.09 1.79
N TYR A 143 17.41 -15.79 1.66
CA TYR A 143 16.43 -16.79 1.22
C TYR A 143 16.55 -17.04 -0.28
N ASN A 144 16.78 -18.32 -0.64
CA ASN A 144 17.10 -18.76 -2.00
C ASN A 144 15.95 -18.59 -3.01
N ASP A 145 14.72 -18.34 -2.57
CA ASP A 145 13.54 -18.29 -3.44
C ASP A 145 13.47 -17.02 -4.32
N LEU A 146 14.19 -15.96 -3.95
CA LEU A 146 14.18 -14.70 -4.70
C LEU A 146 15.10 -14.71 -5.93
N GLY A 147 16.35 -15.19 -5.80
CA GLY A 147 17.44 -14.94 -6.75
C GLY A 147 17.10 -15.14 -8.23
N LYS A 148 17.22 -16.37 -8.71
CA LYS A 148 16.94 -16.70 -10.12
C LYS A 148 15.49 -16.40 -10.54
N PRO A 149 14.46 -16.72 -9.74
CA PRO A 149 13.06 -16.47 -10.15
C PRO A 149 12.69 -14.99 -10.32
N LEU A 150 13.36 -14.08 -9.60
CA LEU A 150 13.22 -12.63 -9.80
C LEU A 150 14.00 -12.19 -11.04
N ASP A 151 15.22 -12.70 -11.24
CA ASP A 151 16.03 -12.40 -12.42
C ASP A 151 15.34 -12.82 -13.72
N ASP A 152 14.74 -14.00 -13.75
CA ASP A 152 13.96 -14.48 -14.90
C ASP A 152 12.78 -13.54 -15.21
N TYR A 153 12.12 -12.98 -14.19
CA TYR A 153 11.03 -12.02 -14.36
C TYR A 153 11.51 -10.65 -14.85
N ILE A 154 12.67 -10.20 -14.37
CA ILE A 154 13.30 -8.96 -14.86
C ILE A 154 13.66 -9.10 -16.34
N VAL A 155 14.21 -10.25 -16.75
CA VAL A 155 14.49 -10.54 -18.16
C VAL A 155 13.21 -10.46 -19.00
N GLN A 156 12.07 -10.96 -18.50
CA GLN A 156 10.79 -10.83 -19.19
C GLN A 156 10.37 -9.36 -19.35
N ILE A 157 10.46 -8.55 -18.30
CA ILE A 157 10.16 -7.10 -18.37
C ILE A 157 11.07 -6.41 -19.39
N HIS A 158 12.37 -6.74 -19.40
CA HIS A 158 13.32 -6.14 -20.32
C HIS A 158 13.10 -6.50 -21.80
N LYS A 159 12.32 -7.55 -22.12
CA LYS A 159 11.89 -7.81 -23.50
C LYS A 159 10.97 -6.69 -24.02
N GLU A 160 10.16 -6.10 -23.16
CA GLU A 160 9.22 -5.03 -23.50
C GLU A 160 9.82 -3.64 -23.26
N ARG A 161 10.56 -3.47 -22.16
CA ARG A 161 11.21 -2.21 -21.76
C ARG A 161 12.67 -2.47 -21.35
N PRO A 162 13.60 -2.56 -22.32
CA PRO A 162 15.00 -2.81 -22.05
C PRO A 162 15.60 -1.83 -21.04
N GLY A 163 16.30 -2.35 -20.03
CA GLY A 163 16.99 -1.52 -19.03
C GLY A 163 16.09 -0.84 -18.01
N LEU A 164 14.78 -1.11 -18.01
CA LEU A 164 13.84 -0.49 -17.06
C LEU A 164 14.17 -0.83 -15.60
N ILE A 165 14.43 -2.10 -15.32
CA ILE A 165 14.83 -2.55 -13.98
C ILE A 165 16.35 -2.53 -13.83
N LYS A 166 16.84 -1.95 -12.74
CA LYS A 166 18.24 -1.98 -12.31
C LYS A 166 18.34 -2.69 -10.95
N LYS A 167 19.38 -3.47 -10.72
CA LYS A 167 19.64 -4.13 -9.44
C LYS A 167 20.87 -3.53 -8.76
N VAL A 168 20.78 -3.35 -7.45
CA VAL A 168 21.89 -3.06 -6.55
C VAL A 168 21.83 -4.14 -5.47
N ARG A 169 22.95 -4.84 -5.23
CA ARG A 169 23.02 -5.85 -4.17
C ARG A 169 24.17 -5.52 -3.23
N HIS A 170 23.87 -5.42 -1.95
CA HIS A 170 24.88 -5.24 -0.93
C HIS A 170 25.65 -6.54 -0.66
N LYS A 171 26.92 -6.41 -0.29
CA LYS A 171 27.81 -7.54 0.07
C LYS A 171 27.63 -8.03 1.51
N LYS A 172 26.93 -7.24 2.33
CA LYS A 172 26.54 -7.49 3.72
C LYS A 172 25.29 -6.67 3.99
N GLN A 173 24.55 -6.97 5.05
CA GLN A 173 23.41 -6.14 5.45
C GLN A 173 23.91 -4.76 5.89
N MET A 174 23.39 -3.71 5.25
CA MET A 174 23.77 -2.32 5.48
C MET A 174 22.68 -1.54 6.23
N GLY A 175 21.43 -2.03 6.23
CA GLY A 175 20.29 -1.36 6.84
C GLY A 175 19.51 -0.49 5.85
N LEU A 176 18.34 -0.04 6.31
CA LEU A 176 17.38 0.67 5.48
C LEU A 176 17.92 2.01 4.94
N SER A 177 18.52 2.84 5.80
CA SER A 177 19.04 4.15 5.40
C SER A 177 20.10 4.05 4.31
N GLN A 178 21.09 3.16 4.48
CA GLN A 178 22.12 2.96 3.46
C GLN A 178 21.57 2.32 2.18
N SER A 179 20.54 1.49 2.28
CA SER A 179 19.86 0.93 1.10
C SER A 179 19.09 1.99 0.32
N ARG A 180 18.44 2.93 1.02
CA ARG A 180 17.83 4.13 0.42
C ARG A 180 18.86 4.97 -0.31
N ASN A 181 20.00 5.25 0.32
CA ASN A 181 21.10 5.98 -0.30
C ASN A 181 21.63 5.26 -1.55
N SER A 182 21.85 3.94 -1.48
CA SER A 182 22.38 3.17 -2.61
C SER A 182 21.41 3.14 -3.81
N GLY A 183 20.10 3.13 -3.53
CA GLY A 183 19.07 3.29 -4.57
C GLY A 183 19.05 4.69 -5.18
N TRP A 184 19.14 5.72 -4.34
CA TRP A 184 19.22 7.13 -4.76
C TRP A 184 20.48 7.42 -5.61
N GLU A 185 21.65 6.95 -5.17
CA GLU A 185 22.92 7.08 -5.91
C GLU A 185 22.86 6.41 -7.29
N ARG A 186 22.08 5.34 -7.43
CA ARG A 186 21.90 4.63 -8.68
C ARG A 186 20.91 5.32 -9.63
N ALA A 187 20.07 6.20 -9.10
CA ALA A 187 18.99 6.89 -9.82
C ALA A 187 19.52 7.96 -10.78
N THR A 188 18.80 8.11 -11.88
CA THR A 188 19.17 8.97 -13.01
C THR A 188 18.02 9.88 -13.47
N ALA A 189 16.82 9.73 -12.91
CA ALA A 189 15.70 10.62 -13.18
C ALA A 189 15.79 11.93 -12.36
N ASP A 190 14.84 12.82 -12.62
CA ASP A 190 14.73 14.12 -11.94
C ASP A 190 14.23 13.96 -10.50
N VAL A 191 13.34 12.99 -10.26
CA VAL A 191 12.74 12.66 -8.96
C VAL A 191 13.07 11.23 -8.57
N VAL A 192 13.36 11.00 -7.29
CA VAL A 192 13.46 9.67 -6.69
C VAL A 192 12.25 9.44 -5.81
N VAL A 193 11.59 8.30 -6.00
CA VAL A 193 10.53 7.80 -5.13
C VAL A 193 11.03 6.55 -4.43
N ILE A 194 11.08 6.58 -3.11
CA ILE A 194 11.49 5.45 -2.27
C ILE A 194 10.23 4.79 -1.74
N LEU A 195 10.03 3.51 -2.08
CA LEU A 195 8.92 2.69 -1.62
C LEU A 195 9.42 1.41 -0.96
N ASP A 196 8.56 0.81 -0.14
CA ASP A 196 8.77 -0.54 0.38
C ASP A 196 8.52 -1.58 -0.73
N ALA A 197 9.10 -2.78 -0.62
CA ALA A 197 8.95 -3.83 -1.62
C ALA A 197 7.58 -4.55 -1.60
N HIS A 198 6.74 -4.24 -0.63
CA HIS A 198 5.41 -4.82 -0.41
C HIS A 198 4.29 -3.79 -0.58
N ILE A 199 4.39 -2.99 -1.63
CA ILE A 199 3.36 -2.02 -2.04
C ILE A 199 2.62 -2.50 -3.29
N GLU A 200 1.46 -1.92 -3.55
CA GLU A 200 0.79 -1.97 -4.85
C GLU A 200 0.37 -0.56 -5.23
N ALA A 201 0.92 -0.03 -6.33
CA ALA A 201 0.62 1.30 -6.80
C ALA A 201 -0.78 1.34 -7.45
N THR A 202 -1.56 2.37 -7.13
CA THR A 202 -2.88 2.62 -7.74
C THR A 202 -2.78 3.55 -8.95
N GLU A 203 -3.82 3.60 -9.78
CA GLU A 203 -3.85 4.49 -10.94
C GLU A 203 -3.72 5.96 -10.54
N GLY A 204 -2.89 6.74 -11.23
CA GLY A 204 -2.73 8.18 -11.00
C GLY A 204 -1.90 8.53 -9.76
N TRP A 205 -1.17 7.57 -9.20
CA TRP A 205 -0.42 7.79 -7.97
C TRP A 205 0.79 8.72 -8.12
N THR A 206 1.39 8.78 -9.31
CA THR A 206 2.65 9.49 -9.54
C THR A 206 2.49 10.98 -9.77
N GLU A 207 1.47 11.37 -10.54
CA GLU A 207 1.27 12.71 -11.05
C GLU A 207 1.09 13.76 -9.94
N PRO A 208 0.32 13.50 -8.86
CA PRO A 208 0.21 14.43 -7.73
C PRO A 208 1.56 14.69 -7.04
N LEU A 209 2.38 13.64 -6.87
CA LEU A 209 3.69 13.72 -6.24
C LEU A 209 4.64 14.56 -7.10
N LEU A 210 4.72 14.24 -8.38
CA LEU A 210 5.60 14.92 -9.34
C LEU A 210 5.18 16.38 -9.57
N ALA A 211 3.87 16.66 -9.60
CA ALA A 211 3.38 18.03 -9.72
C ALA A 211 3.76 18.89 -8.52
N ARG A 212 3.69 18.33 -7.30
CA ARG A 212 4.12 19.05 -6.09
C ARG A 212 5.61 19.36 -6.11
N ILE A 213 6.45 18.39 -6.47
CA ILE A 213 7.91 18.57 -6.56
C ILE A 213 8.29 19.50 -7.72
N LYS A 214 7.57 19.48 -8.84
CA LYS A 214 7.76 20.43 -9.95
C LYS A 214 7.49 21.87 -9.51
N ALA A 215 6.45 22.08 -8.70
CA ALA A 215 6.10 23.41 -8.19
C ALA A 215 7.13 23.95 -7.19
N ASP A 216 7.74 23.07 -6.41
CA ASP A 216 8.82 23.40 -5.48
C ASP A 216 9.79 22.22 -5.36
N ARG A 217 10.97 22.34 -5.98
CA ARG A 217 11.96 21.25 -6.00
C ARG A 217 12.47 20.88 -4.62
N THR A 218 12.29 21.76 -3.64
CA THR A 218 12.84 21.59 -2.30
C THR A 218 11.94 20.78 -1.40
N VAL A 219 10.74 20.37 -1.83
CA VAL A 219 9.82 19.59 -1.00
C VAL A 219 10.13 18.09 -0.97
N VAL A 220 9.78 17.48 0.16
CA VAL A 220 9.69 16.02 0.32
C VAL A 220 8.22 15.65 0.45
N VAL A 221 7.76 14.67 -0.32
CA VAL A 221 6.34 14.34 -0.43
C VAL A 221 6.12 12.87 -0.11
N SER A 222 5.28 12.55 0.86
CA SER A 222 4.79 11.19 1.11
C SER A 222 3.38 11.02 0.52
N PRO A 223 3.09 9.90 -0.16
CA PRO A 223 1.71 9.55 -0.45
C PRO A 223 0.98 9.13 0.83
N VAL A 224 -0.35 9.21 0.81
CA VAL A 224 -1.19 8.42 1.73
C VAL A 224 -1.12 6.97 1.27
N PHE A 225 -0.72 6.06 2.16
CA PHE A 225 -0.67 4.64 1.88
C PHE A 225 -1.83 3.93 2.58
N ASP A 226 -2.74 3.38 1.77
CA ASP A 226 -3.81 2.53 2.27
C ASP A 226 -3.27 1.20 2.78
N LYS A 227 -3.99 0.57 3.70
CA LYS A 227 -3.53 -0.64 4.38
C LYS A 227 -3.90 -1.87 3.56
N VAL A 228 -2.91 -2.65 3.20
CA VAL A 228 -3.11 -4.02 2.73
C VAL A 228 -3.12 -4.94 3.95
N HIS A 229 -4.22 -5.65 4.15
CA HIS A 229 -4.37 -6.56 5.27
C HIS A 229 -3.40 -7.75 5.18
N PHE A 230 -2.73 -8.07 6.28
CA PHE A 230 -1.72 -9.13 6.30
C PHE A 230 -2.32 -10.52 6.08
N ASP A 231 -3.60 -10.72 6.39
CA ASP A 231 -4.31 -12.00 6.38
C ASP A 231 -5.01 -12.26 5.03
N ASP A 232 -5.88 -11.37 4.57
CA ASP A 232 -6.66 -11.57 3.34
C ASP A 232 -6.19 -10.72 2.15
N LEU A 233 -5.18 -9.88 2.35
CA LEU A 233 -4.63 -8.94 1.36
C LEU A 233 -5.67 -7.97 0.80
N HIS A 234 -6.80 -7.75 1.48
CA HIS A 234 -7.76 -6.72 1.10
C HIS A 234 -7.18 -5.33 1.40
N VAL A 235 -7.60 -4.35 0.59
CA VAL A 235 -7.19 -2.95 0.75
C VAL A 235 -8.22 -2.22 1.60
N GLU A 236 -7.78 -1.71 2.74
CA GLU A 236 -8.54 -0.84 3.63
C GLU A 236 -8.07 0.61 3.43
N ARG A 237 -9.01 1.51 3.09
CA ARG A 237 -8.73 2.93 2.92
C ARG A 237 -8.26 3.56 4.23
N TYR A 238 -7.13 4.28 4.18
CA TYR A 238 -6.64 5.11 5.28
C TYR A 238 -7.03 6.58 5.09
N ASN A 239 -7.43 7.24 6.17
CA ASN A 239 -7.66 8.68 6.14
C ASN A 239 -6.31 9.41 6.05
N PRO A 240 -6.20 10.47 5.20
CA PRO A 240 -5.02 11.32 5.17
C PRO A 240 -4.70 11.85 6.57
N SER A 241 -3.45 11.70 6.99
CA SER A 241 -2.95 12.19 8.27
C SER A 241 -1.57 12.81 8.09
N SER A 242 -1.26 13.79 8.92
CA SER A 242 0.10 14.32 9.03
C SER A 242 0.99 13.27 9.69
N HIS A 243 2.30 13.40 9.54
CA HIS A 243 3.27 12.54 10.22
C HIS A 243 4.05 13.35 11.25
N GLY A 244 4.24 12.78 12.43
CA GLY A 244 5.01 13.36 13.52
C GLY A 244 5.80 12.30 14.27
N PHE A 245 6.30 12.69 15.43
CA PHE A 245 6.97 11.79 16.37
C PHE A 245 6.77 12.27 17.80
N ASP A 246 6.75 11.33 18.74
CA ASP A 246 6.65 11.64 20.17
C ASP A 246 8.03 12.01 20.77
N TRP A 247 8.05 12.31 22.07
CA TRP A 247 9.29 12.65 22.78
C TRP A 247 10.28 11.48 22.94
N ALA A 248 9.83 10.25 22.70
CA ALA A 248 10.69 9.08 22.62
C ALA A 248 11.13 8.79 21.16
N LEU A 249 10.82 9.71 20.24
CA LEU A 249 11.13 9.65 18.81
C LEU A 249 10.44 8.49 18.09
N TRP A 250 9.30 8.01 18.61
CA TRP A 250 8.44 7.09 17.89
C TRP A 250 7.60 7.84 16.87
N CYS A 251 7.59 7.34 15.64
CA CYS A 251 6.76 7.93 14.60
C CYS A 251 5.29 7.65 14.83
N MET A 252 4.47 8.65 14.57
CA MET A 252 3.03 8.59 14.78
C MET A 252 2.30 9.40 13.72
N TYR A 253 1.04 9.03 13.53
CA TYR A 253 0.11 9.87 12.78
C TYR A 253 -0.34 11.03 13.64
N GLU A 254 -0.36 12.21 13.03
CA GLU A 254 -0.81 13.46 13.62
C GLU A 254 -1.96 14.05 12.79
N SER A 255 -2.75 14.91 13.42
CA SER A 255 -3.76 15.65 12.69
C SER A 255 -3.12 16.73 11.81
N PHE A 256 -3.67 16.97 10.63
CA PHE A 256 -3.30 18.16 9.86
C PHE A 256 -3.70 19.45 10.60
N SER A 257 -3.17 20.58 10.14
CA SER A 257 -3.56 21.90 10.64
C SER A 257 -5.08 22.13 10.52
N PRO A 258 -5.72 22.88 11.43
CA PRO A 258 -7.12 23.26 11.31
C PRO A 258 -7.48 23.91 9.96
N GLU A 259 -6.55 24.65 9.35
CA GLU A 259 -6.71 25.30 8.06
C GLU A 259 -6.91 24.30 6.91
N TRP A 260 -6.24 23.15 6.99
CA TRP A 260 -6.39 22.08 6.01
C TRP A 260 -7.80 21.47 6.09
N PHE A 261 -8.30 21.22 7.31
CA PHE A 261 -9.66 20.71 7.49
C PHE A 261 -10.74 21.70 7.05
N LYS A 262 -10.49 23.02 7.14
CA LYS A 262 -11.41 24.05 6.60
C LYS A 262 -11.54 24.01 5.08
N MET A 263 -10.60 23.41 4.35
CA MET A 263 -10.68 23.26 2.88
C MET A 263 -11.74 22.23 2.47
N VAL A 264 -12.06 21.27 3.35
CA VAL A 264 -13.01 20.17 3.09
C VAL A 264 -12.68 19.44 1.77
N ASP A 265 -11.39 19.28 1.48
CA ASP A 265 -10.89 18.68 0.25
C ASP A 265 -9.62 17.85 0.55
N GLU A 266 -9.82 16.55 0.70
CA GLU A 266 -8.75 15.59 1.01
C GLU A 266 -7.72 15.44 -0.13
N SER A 267 -8.05 15.93 -1.33
CA SER A 267 -7.10 15.93 -2.45
C SER A 267 -6.01 16.99 -2.28
N GLN A 268 -6.16 17.94 -1.36
CA GLN A 268 -5.17 18.99 -1.12
C GLN A 268 -3.96 18.45 -0.35
N PRO A 269 -2.73 18.79 -0.75
CA PRO A 269 -1.54 18.43 0.01
C PRO A 269 -1.61 18.95 1.44
N GLY A 270 -1.47 18.06 2.41
CA GLY A 270 -1.38 18.40 3.83
C GLY A 270 0.07 18.61 4.24
N ARG A 271 0.38 19.71 4.93
CA ARG A 271 1.71 19.93 5.51
C ARG A 271 1.96 18.92 6.62
N SER A 272 3.18 18.42 6.68
CA SER A 272 3.57 17.38 7.65
C SER A 272 4.88 17.74 8.32
N PRO A 273 5.00 17.65 9.66
CA PRO A 273 6.28 17.82 10.35
C PRO A 273 7.35 16.78 9.99
N SER A 274 6.94 15.59 9.54
CA SER A 274 7.83 14.47 9.21
C SER A 274 7.35 13.71 7.98
N VAL A 275 8.08 12.65 7.61
CA VAL A 275 7.68 11.64 6.62
C VAL A 275 7.67 10.26 7.27
N MET A 276 6.88 9.32 6.74
CA MET A 276 6.82 7.95 7.25
C MET A 276 7.14 6.97 6.15
N GLY A 277 8.30 6.32 6.26
CA GLY A 277 8.73 5.18 5.42
C GLY A 277 8.98 5.53 3.94
N ILE A 278 7.92 5.85 3.23
CA ILE A 278 7.91 6.09 1.79
C ILE A 278 7.81 7.58 1.48
N PHE A 279 8.59 8.04 0.49
CA PHE A 279 8.59 9.44 0.09
C PHE A 279 9.14 9.64 -1.33
N ALA A 280 8.86 10.81 -1.88
CA ALA A 280 9.34 11.32 -3.16
C ALA A 280 10.07 12.64 -2.92
N ALA A 281 11.21 12.83 -3.58
CA ALA A 281 11.96 14.08 -3.54
C ALA A 281 12.71 14.30 -4.86
N ASN A 282 13.00 15.56 -5.19
CA ASN A 282 13.92 15.86 -6.28
C ASN A 282 15.28 15.22 -5.99
N ARG A 283 15.87 14.55 -6.99
CA ARG A 283 17.09 13.75 -6.83
C ARG A 283 18.28 14.60 -6.37
N ASP A 284 18.46 15.77 -6.98
CA ASP A 284 19.58 16.65 -6.66
C ASP A 284 19.38 17.31 -5.30
N PHE A 285 18.15 17.77 -4.99
CA PHE A 285 17.81 18.29 -3.67
C PHE A 285 18.06 17.27 -2.56
N LEU A 286 17.68 16.01 -2.76
CA LEU A 286 17.96 14.95 -1.78
C LEU A 286 19.47 14.81 -1.51
N GLY A 287 20.32 15.02 -2.53
CA GLY A 287 21.77 15.09 -2.37
C GLY A 287 22.27 16.35 -1.67
N GLU A 288 21.68 17.51 -1.98
CA GLU A 288 22.00 18.79 -1.33
C GLU A 288 21.76 18.76 0.18
N ILE A 289 20.73 18.05 0.64
CA ILE A 289 20.44 17.86 2.07
C ILE A 289 21.18 16.67 2.71
N GLY A 290 22.09 16.02 1.97
CA GLY A 290 22.95 14.94 2.46
C GLY A 290 22.36 13.53 2.41
N GLY A 291 21.28 13.30 1.65
CA GLY A 291 20.61 12.00 1.57
C GLY A 291 19.99 11.59 2.91
N LEU A 292 20.07 10.29 3.24
CA LEU A 292 19.81 9.80 4.59
C LEU A 292 21.12 9.54 5.33
N ASP A 293 21.10 9.53 6.67
CA ASP A 293 22.28 9.19 7.45
C ASP A 293 22.67 7.72 7.26
N GLY A 294 23.75 7.48 6.51
CA GLY A 294 24.31 6.14 6.25
C GLY A 294 24.97 5.50 7.48
N GLY A 295 25.15 6.23 8.57
CA GLY A 295 25.59 5.71 9.86
C GLY A 295 24.48 4.97 10.63
N MET A 296 23.22 5.15 10.26
CA MET A 296 22.09 4.45 10.86
C MET A 296 22.07 2.98 10.45
N THR A 297 22.08 2.09 11.44
CA THR A 297 22.11 0.64 11.22
C THR A 297 20.73 0.02 11.32
N VAL A 298 20.47 -1.00 10.49
CA VAL A 298 19.24 -1.81 10.49
C VAL A 298 17.97 -1.02 10.11
N TYR A 299 17.30 -0.40 11.08
CA TYR A 299 16.01 0.28 10.90
C TYR A 299 15.71 1.23 12.07
N GLY A 300 15.06 2.35 11.80
CA GLY A 300 14.45 3.22 12.80
C GLY A 300 15.17 4.56 12.97
N GLY A 301 14.38 5.61 13.16
CA GLY A 301 14.86 6.98 13.43
C GLY A 301 15.24 7.78 12.19
N GLU A 302 15.44 7.14 11.03
CA GLU A 302 15.87 7.82 9.81
C GLU A 302 14.81 8.76 9.24
N ASN A 303 13.55 8.41 9.46
CA ASN A 303 12.41 9.21 9.06
C ASN A 303 12.18 10.41 9.98
N VAL A 304 12.40 10.24 11.30
CA VAL A 304 12.42 11.34 12.28
C VAL A 304 13.55 12.32 11.95
N GLU A 305 14.75 11.79 11.74
CA GLU A 305 15.94 12.59 11.44
C GLU A 305 15.75 13.38 10.15
N LEU A 306 15.27 12.74 9.07
CA LEU A 306 14.95 13.42 7.83
C LEU A 306 13.89 14.51 8.05
N GLY A 307 12.82 14.21 8.80
CA GLY A 307 11.77 15.17 9.13
C GLY A 307 12.29 16.40 9.88
N ILE A 308 13.17 16.22 10.86
CA ILE A 308 13.84 17.31 11.58
C ILE A 308 14.70 18.13 10.63
N ARG A 309 15.49 17.47 9.76
CA ARG A 309 16.45 18.13 8.87
C ARG A 309 15.77 19.01 7.83
N VAL A 310 14.71 18.52 7.20
CA VAL A 310 14.02 19.27 6.12
C VAL A 310 13.10 20.36 6.64
N SER A 311 12.91 20.49 7.96
CA SER A 311 12.01 21.44 8.60
C SER A 311 10.53 21.28 8.17
N SER A 312 9.60 21.57 9.09
CA SER A 312 8.17 21.29 8.94
C SER A 312 7.44 22.06 7.82
N GLN A 313 8.13 22.93 7.07
CA GLN A 313 7.55 23.68 5.96
C GLN A 313 7.69 22.98 4.60
N ILE A 314 8.44 21.88 4.55
CA ILE A 314 8.93 21.28 3.30
C ILE A 314 8.33 19.89 3.06
N CYS A 315 7.79 19.25 4.10
CA CYS A 315 7.16 17.94 4.02
C CYS A 315 5.65 18.03 3.75
N TYR A 316 5.18 17.20 2.82
CA TYR A 316 3.76 17.11 2.44
C TYR A 316 3.27 15.67 2.40
N VAL A 317 2.02 15.46 2.81
CA VAL A 317 1.28 14.21 2.59
C VAL A 317 0.20 14.47 1.54
N ILE A 318 0.12 13.62 0.51
CA ILE A 318 -0.80 13.77 -0.61
C ILE A 318 -1.63 12.50 -0.78
N ARG A 319 -2.96 12.64 -0.85
CA ARG A 319 -3.84 11.56 -1.29
C ARG A 319 -3.58 11.28 -2.78
N ILE A 320 -3.20 10.05 -3.07
CA ILE A 320 -2.83 9.59 -4.41
C ILE A 320 -3.82 8.58 -4.96
#